data_AF-A0A4R6EVU4-F1
#
_entry.id   AF-A0A4R6EVU4-F1
#
_cell.length_a   1.000
_cell.length_b   1.000
_cell.length_c   1.000
_cell.angle_alpha   90.00
_cell.angle_beta   90.00
_cell.angle_gamma   90.00
#
_symmetry.space_group_name_H-M   'P 1'
#
loop_
_entity.id
_entity.type
_entity.pdbx_description
1 polymer ?
#
loop_
_entity_poly.entity_id
_entity_poly.type
_entity_poly.pdbx_seq_one_letter_code
_entity_poly.pdbx_strand_id
1 'polypeptide(L)' 'MIIDIHGHYTTAPKALETWRNRQISSIGNPSATCLPAPRCSAQNER' A
#
# COMPACT_ATOMS: atom_id res chain seq x y z
N MET A 1 -24.56 -11.32 -28.02
CA MET A 1 -23.59 -11.46 -26.92
C MET A 1 -23.92 -10.39 -25.89
N ILE A 2 -24.01 -10.74 -24.60
CA ILE A 2 -24.29 -9.78 -23.53
C ILE A 2 -22.98 -9.56 -22.77
N ILE A 3 -22.61 -8.29 -22.56
CA ILE A 3 -21.38 -7.91 -21.87
C ILE A 3 -21.77 -7.06 -20.67
N ASP A 4 -21.22 -7.42 -19.52
CA ASP A 4 -21.22 -6.56 -18.34
C ASP A 4 -19.93 -5.72 -18.32
N ILE A 5 -20.08 -4.40 -18.27
CA ILE A 5 -18.98 -3.43 -18.33
C ILE A 5 -18.51 -2.95 -16.96
N HIS A 6 -19.23 -3.29 -15.88
CA HIS A 6 -18.94 -2.78 -14.55
C HIS A 6 -18.93 -3.90 -13.51
N GLY A 7 -17.72 -4.37 -13.21
CA GLY A 7 -17.46 -5.27 -12.10
C GLY A 7 -16.36 -4.69 -11.21
N HIS A 8 -16.62 -4.65 -9.90
CA HIS A 8 -15.58 -4.32 -8.92
C HIS A 8 -15.02 -5.61 -8.32
N TYR A 9 -13.71 -5.61 -8.05
CA TYR A 9 -13.05 -6.74 -7.39
C TYR A 9 -13.23 -6.65 -5.86
N THR A 10 -14.43 -6.99 -5.39
CA THR A 10 -14.81 -6.90 -3.96
C THR A 10 -14.39 -8.10 -3.12
N THR A 11 -13.88 -9.16 -3.75
CA THR A 11 -13.42 -10.41 -3.12
C THR A 11 -11.90 -10.53 -3.10
N ALA A 12 -11.21 -9.39 -2.98
CA ALA A 12 -9.75 -9.36 -2.93
C ALA A 12 -9.19 -10.10 -1.70
N PRO A 13 -7.99 -10.71 -1.82
CA PRO A 13 -7.34 -11.38 -0.70
C PRO A 13 -6.94 -10.40 0.41
N LYS A 14 -6.97 -10.86 1.67
CA LYS A 14 -6.72 -10.03 2.87
C LYS A 14 -5.37 -9.29 2.84
N ALA A 15 -4.38 -9.85 2.15
CA ALA A 15 -3.07 -9.22 1.96
C ALA A 15 -3.16 -7.80 1.35
N LEU A 16 -4.12 -7.55 0.44
CA LEU A 16 -4.30 -6.23 -0.17
C LEU A 16 -4.77 -5.19 0.84
N GLU A 17 -5.71 -5.56 1.69
CA GLU A 17 -6.20 -4.70 2.79
C GLU A 17 -5.09 -4.41 3.80
N THR A 18 -4.33 -5.44 4.20
CA THR A 18 -3.18 -5.29 5.11
C THR A 18 -2.16 -4.30 4.55
N TRP A 19 -1.82 -4.40 3.27
CA TRP A 19 -0.89 -3.46 2.64
C TRP A 19 -1.46 -2.03 2.58
N ARG A 20 -2.74 -1.88 2.25
CA ARG A 20 -3.39 -0.56 2.21
C ARG A 20 -3.40 0.10 3.58
N ASN A 21 -3.67 -0.65 4.65
CA ASN A 21 -3.65 -0.13 6.01
C ASN A 21 -2.26 0.38 6.41
N ARG A 22 -1.18 -0.29 5.97
CA ARG A 22 0.19 0.18 6.18
C ARG A 22 0.48 1.50 5.46
N GLN A 23 -0.06 1.70 4.27
CA GLN A 23 0.05 2.98 3.58
C GLN A 23 -0.65 4.09 4.36
N ILE A 24 -1.89 3.84 4.82
CA ILE A 24 -2.68 4.83 5.57
C ILE A 24 -1.96 5.22 6.86
N SER A 25 -1.45 4.25 7.63
CA SER A 25 -0.72 4.53 8.86
C SER A 25 0.54 5.39 8.63
N SER A 26 1.13 5.30 7.44
CA SER A 26 2.34 6.04 7.15
C SER A 26 2.17 7.50 6.75
N ILE A 27 0.94 7.94 6.50
CA ILE A 27 0.66 9.36 6.21
C ILE A 27 1.04 10.24 7.41
N GLY A 28 0.85 9.76 8.64
CA GLY A 28 1.26 10.45 9.86
C GLY A 28 2.65 10.05 10.37
N ASN A 29 3.25 8.99 9.83
CA ASN A 29 4.55 8.48 10.24
C ASN A 29 5.24 7.78 9.05
N PRO A 30 5.99 8.51 8.21
CA PRO A 30 6.57 7.96 6.98
C PRO A 30 7.59 6.84 7.26
N SER A 31 8.19 6.82 8.45
CA SER A 31 9.08 5.76 8.89
C SER A 31 8.36 4.42 9.13
N ALA A 32 7.03 4.42 9.27
CA ALA A 32 6.22 3.21 9.49
C ALA A 32 5.91 2.41 8.21
N THR A 33 6.01 3.00 7.01
CA THR A 33 5.83 2.22 5.76
C THR A 33 7.04 1.37 5.41
N CYS A 34 8.21 1.68 5.99
CA CYS A 34 9.46 1.15 5.51
C CYS A 34 9.50 -0.39 5.67
N LEU A 35 9.36 -1.09 4.54
CA LEU A 35 9.90 -2.45 4.38
C LEU A 35 11.43 -2.37 4.45
N PRO A 36 12.17 -3.46 4.71
CA PRO A 36 13.64 -3.46 4.63
C PRO A 36 14.07 -3.23 3.16
N ALA A 37 14.01 -1.98 2.71
CA ALA A 37 14.52 -1.51 1.44
C ALA A 37 15.61 -0.46 1.76
N PRO A 38 16.79 -0.54 1.12
CA PRO A 38 18.01 0.15 1.55
C PRO A 38 18.00 1.68 1.36
N ARG A 39 16.85 2.31 1.10
CA ARG A 39 16.78 3.74 0.75
C ARG A 39 16.19 4.65 1.84
N CYS A 40 15.74 4.11 2.97
CA CYS A 40 15.13 4.93 4.04
C CYS A 40 16.17 5.56 4.99
N SER A 41 17.41 5.07 5.05
CA SER A 41 18.47 5.65 5.89
C SER A 41 19.27 6.76 5.21
N ALA A 42 19.06 7.03 3.92
CA ALA A 42 19.90 7.95 3.13
C ALA A 42 19.30 9.36 2.94
N GLN A 43 18.15 9.67 3.56
CA GLN A 43 17.52 10.98 3.40
C GLN A 43 17.90 12.00 4.49
N ASN A 44 18.80 11.66 5.42
CA ASN A 44 19.24 12.57 6.48
C ASN A 44 20.78 12.74 6.50
N GLU A 45 21.38 12.94 5.33
CA GLU A 45 22.81 13.25 5.15
C GLU A 45 23.06 14.55 4.35
N ARG A 46 22.18 15.56 4.50
CA ARG A 46 22.48 16.95 4.12
C ARG A 46 21.86 17.93 5.11
#